data_AF-A0A3R6UKQ2-F1
#
_entry.id   AF-A0A3R6UKQ2-F1
#
_cell.length_a   1.000
_cell.length_b   1.000
_cell.length_c   1.000
_cell.angle_alpha   90.00
_cell.angle_beta   90.00
_cell.angle_gamma   90.00
#
_symmetry.space_group_name_H-M   'P 1'
#
loop_
_entity.id
_entity.type
_entity.pdbx_description
1 polymer ?
#
loop_
_entity_poly.entity_id
_entity_poly.type
_entity_poly.pdbx_seq_one_letter_code
_entity_poly.pdbx_strand_id
1 'polypeptide(L)'
;MKITSDENVNQAVEQMVQAIRNTDAYLEYQKQLARVKEQPELKRQIDEFRTRNFELQTSKDTNFDKLDQFTRENEAFRENPLVSDFLAAELAFCRMMQGIGLYVTDQMHFE
;
A
#
# COMPACT_ATOMS: atom_id res chain seq x y z
N MET A 1 -16.38 12.23 -7.88
CA MET A 1 -16.24 12.60 -6.46
C MET A 1 -15.42 13.88 -6.44
N LYS A 2 -16.00 15.01 -6.03
CA LYS A 2 -15.26 16.29 -6.00
C LYS A 2 -14.42 16.32 -4.71
N ILE A 3 -13.13 16.57 -4.84
CA ILE A 3 -12.16 16.58 -3.73
C ILE A 3 -12.20 17.94 -3.02
N THR A 4 -12.40 19.00 -3.79
CA THR A 4 -12.60 20.37 -3.27
C THR A 4 -13.67 21.11 -4.08
N SER A 5 -14.07 22.31 -3.63
CA SER A 5 -14.95 23.21 -4.40
C SER A 5 -14.24 23.85 -5.60
N ASP A 6 -12.91 23.76 -5.69
CA ASP A 6 -12.10 24.33 -6.76
C ASP A 6 -11.95 23.33 -7.93
N GLU A 7 -12.48 23.69 -9.10
CA GLU A 7 -12.44 22.83 -10.29
C GLU A 7 -11.04 22.63 -10.85
N ASN A 8 -10.14 23.62 -10.72
CA ASN A 8 -8.76 23.48 -11.19
C ASN A 8 -8.01 22.44 -10.35
N VAL A 9 -8.21 22.47 -9.03
CA VAL A 9 -7.62 21.48 -8.12
C VAL A 9 -8.17 20.09 -8.41
N ASN A 10 -9.49 19.95 -8.62
CA ASN A 10 -10.08 18.67 -8.98
C ASN A 10 -9.50 18.10 -10.29
N GLN A 11 -9.35 18.94 -11.31
CA GLN A 11 -8.77 18.52 -12.59
C GLN A 11 -7.30 18.10 -12.46
N ALA A 12 -6.49 18.85 -11.69
CA ALA A 12 -5.09 18.51 -11.44
C ALA A 12 -4.96 17.17 -10.71
N VAL A 13 -5.80 16.92 -9.70
CA VAL A 13 -5.80 15.64 -8.98
C VAL A 13 -6.27 14.50 -9.89
N GLU A 14 -7.25 14.71 -10.76
CA GLU A 14 -7.65 13.68 -11.74
C GLU A 14 -6.50 13.32 -12.69
N GLN A 15 -5.77 14.32 -13.20
CA GLN A 15 -4.58 14.08 -14.04
C GLN A 15 -3.50 13.29 -13.28
N MET A 16 -3.27 13.67 -12.03
CA MET A 16 -2.33 12.98 -11.15
C MET A 16 -2.74 11.53 -10.90
N VAL A 17 -4.02 11.26 -10.66
CA VAL A 17 -4.55 9.89 -10.51
C VAL A 17 -4.34 9.08 -11.80
N GLN A 18 -4.58 9.67 -12.97
CA GLN A 18 -4.32 9.00 -14.24
C GLN A 18 -2.83 8.69 -14.43
N ALA A 19 -1.94 9.64 -14.08
CA ALA A 19 -0.51 9.41 -14.13
C ALA A 19 -0.09 8.26 -13.21
N ILE A 20 -0.58 8.25 -11.96
CA ILE A 20 -0.33 7.18 -10.98
C ILE A 20 -0.80 5.82 -11.51
N ARG A 21 -1.98 5.76 -12.15
CA ARG A 21 -2.51 4.52 -12.74
C ARG A 21 -1.65 3.96 -13.88
N ASN A 22 -0.87 4.81 -14.54
CA ASN A 22 0.04 4.41 -15.61
C ASN A 22 1.47 4.13 -15.11
N THR A 23 1.74 4.21 -13.80
CA THR A 23 3.06 3.87 -13.26
C THR A 23 3.28 2.36 -13.17
N ASP A 24 4.53 1.94 -13.33
CA ASP A 24 4.93 0.54 -13.19
C ASP A 24 4.54 -0.02 -11.81
N ALA A 25 4.66 0.78 -10.74
CA ALA A 25 4.28 0.38 -9.39
C ALA A 25 2.79 0.01 -9.28
N TYR A 26 1.90 0.81 -9.88
CA TYR A 26 0.46 0.53 -9.87
C TYR A 26 0.11 -0.66 -10.78
N LEU A 27 0.71 -0.75 -11.96
CA LEU A 27 0.49 -1.85 -12.90
C LEU A 27 0.95 -3.18 -12.32
N GLU A 28 2.12 -3.21 -11.69
CA GLU A 28 2.65 -4.41 -11.04
C GLU A 28 1.76 -4.81 -9.84
N TYR A 29 1.33 -3.85 -9.02
CA TYR A 29 0.36 -4.11 -7.95
C TYR A 29 -0.95 -4.72 -8.49
N GLN A 30 -1.52 -4.16 -9.56
CA GLN A 30 -2.73 -4.71 -10.19
C GLN A 30 -2.52 -6.13 -10.71
N LYS A 31 -1.38 -6.40 -11.34
CA LYS A 31 -1.02 -7.72 -11.86
C LYS A 31 -0.90 -8.75 -10.75
N GLN A 32 -0.18 -8.42 -9.67
CA GLN A 32 -0.06 -9.32 -8.52
C GLN A 32 -1.40 -9.52 -7.81
N LEU A 33 -2.22 -8.47 -7.69
CA LEU A 33 -3.56 -8.55 -7.15
C LEU A 33 -4.46 -9.50 -7.97
N ALA A 34 -4.34 -9.47 -9.31
CA ALA A 34 -5.06 -10.39 -10.17
C ALA A 34 -4.65 -11.85 -9.91
N ARG A 35 -3.34 -12.13 -9.82
CA ARG A 35 -2.82 -13.48 -9.51
C ARG A 35 -3.29 -13.99 -8.14
N VAL A 36 -3.30 -13.12 -7.14
CA VAL A 36 -3.79 -13.46 -5.79
C VAL A 36 -5.31 -13.68 -5.79
N LYS A 37 -6.07 -12.94 -6.60
CA LYS A 37 -7.53 -13.14 -6.73
C LYS A 37 -7.91 -14.48 -7.35
N GLU A 38 -7.04 -15.09 -8.16
CA GLU A 38 -7.26 -16.45 -8.67
C GLU A 38 -7.20 -17.51 -7.55
N GLN A 39 -6.62 -17.18 -6.39
CA GLN A 39 -6.51 -18.06 -5.23
C GLN A 39 -7.22 -17.45 -4.01
N PRO A 40 -8.53 -17.69 -3.83
CA PRO A 40 -9.31 -17.05 -2.75
C PRO A 40 -8.80 -17.39 -1.35
N GLU A 41 -8.30 -18.60 -1.11
CA GLU A 41 -7.69 -18.98 0.16
C GLU A 41 -6.41 -18.21 0.46
N LEU A 42 -5.56 -18.00 -0.55
CA LEU A 42 -4.32 -17.23 -0.40
C LEU A 42 -4.63 -15.76 -0.15
N LYS A 43 -5.62 -15.21 -0.88
CA LYS A 43 -6.11 -13.85 -0.67
C LYS A 43 -6.60 -13.65 0.76
N ARG A 44 -7.35 -14.59 1.32
CA ARG A 44 -7.84 -14.53 2.71
C ARG A 44 -6.69 -14.44 3.70
N GLN A 45 -5.66 -15.27 3.54
CA GLN A 45 -4.48 -15.25 4.39
C GLN A 45 -3.69 -13.93 4.26
N ILE A 46 -3.54 -13.41 3.04
CA ILE A 46 -2.87 -12.12 2.80
C ILE A 46 -3.66 -10.98 3.47
N ASP A 47 -4.98 -10.96 3.34
CA ASP A 47 -5.83 -9.93 3.94
C ASP A 47 -5.78 -9.98 5.48
N GLU A 48 -5.77 -11.18 6.08
CA GLU A 48 -5.56 -11.38 7.52
C GLU A 48 -4.17 -10.90 7.96
N PHE A 49 -3.12 -11.26 7.21
CA PHE A 49 -1.76 -10.81 7.46
C PHE A 49 -1.65 -9.28 7.40
N ARG A 50 -2.24 -8.64 6.39
CA ARG A 50 -2.26 -7.18 6.22
C ARG A 50 -2.95 -6.48 7.37
N THR A 51 -4.13 -6.97 7.76
CA THR A 51 -4.90 -6.40 8.87
C THR A 51 -4.09 -6.43 10.16
N ARG A 52 -3.50 -7.59 10.46
CA ARG A 52 -2.68 -7.77 11.66
C ARG A 52 -1.40 -6.95 11.64
N ASN A 53 -0.74 -6.85 10.48
CA ASN A 53 0.45 -6.00 10.30
C ASN A 53 0.10 -4.51 10.49
N PHE A 54 -1.04 -4.06 9.96
CA PHE A 54 -1.51 -2.69 10.12
C PHE A 54 -1.84 -2.37 11.58
N GLU A 55 -2.54 -3.27 12.29
CA GLU A 55 -2.84 -3.12 13.71
C GLU A 55 -1.56 -3.03 14.56
N LEU A 56 -0.57 -3.88 14.28
CA LEU A 56 0.72 -3.88 14.96
C LEU A 56 1.52 -2.59 14.72
N GLN A 57 1.48 -2.04 13.50
CA GLN A 57 2.18 -0.80 13.15
C GLN A 57 1.44 0.47 13.65
N THR A 58 0.12 0.43 13.73
CA THR A 58 -0.71 1.60 14.09
C THR A 58 -0.97 1.68 15.59
N SER A 59 -0.73 0.60 16.35
CA SER A 59 -0.84 0.63 17.81
C SER A 59 0.13 1.65 18.41
N LYS A 60 -0.38 2.54 19.28
CA LYS A 60 0.40 3.60 19.96
C LYS A 60 1.58 3.06 20.79
N ASP A 61 1.48 1.82 21.26
CA ASP A 61 2.57 1.04 21.83
C ASP A 61 3.08 0.07 20.78
N THR A 62 3.78 0.56 19.75
CA THR A 62 4.43 -0.29 18.75
C THR A 62 5.39 -1.22 19.47
N ASN A 63 4.92 -2.42 19.77
CA ASN A 63 5.68 -3.41 20.49
C ASN A 63 6.58 -4.12 19.47
N PHE A 64 7.80 -3.61 19.34
CA PHE A 64 8.79 -4.13 18.39
C PHE A 64 9.03 -5.64 18.56
N ASP A 65 8.94 -6.19 19.77
CA ASP A 65 9.06 -7.63 20.00
C ASP A 65 7.88 -8.41 19.37
N LYS A 66 6.66 -7.89 19.48
CA LYS A 66 5.49 -8.49 18.82
C LYS A 66 5.57 -8.38 17.30
N LEU A 67 6.15 -7.31 16.78
CA LEU A 67 6.37 -7.13 15.35
C LEU A 67 7.45 -8.07 14.81
N ASP A 68 8.54 -8.27 15.55
CA ASP A 68 9.61 -9.22 15.20
C ASP A 68 9.09 -10.66 15.26
N GLN A 69 8.35 -11.00 16.32
CA GLN A 69 7.69 -12.30 16.45
C GLN A 69 6.71 -12.55 15.30
N PHE A 70 5.83 -11.59 15.00
CA PHE A 70 4.90 -11.68 13.87
C PHE A 70 5.65 -11.83 12.54
N THR A 71 6.81 -11.18 12.39
CA THR A 71 7.63 -11.29 11.19
C THR A 71 8.24 -12.67 11.02
N ARG A 72 8.75 -13.28 12.09
CA ARG A 72 9.28 -14.65 12.08
C ARG A 72 8.18 -15.70 11.88
N GLU A 73 7.05 -15.56 12.57
CA GLU A 73 5.94 -16.52 12.47
C GLU A 73 5.33 -16.56 11.06
N ASN A 74 5.38 -15.44 10.33
CA ASN A 74 4.89 -15.33 8.97
C ASN A 74 6.01 -15.42 7.92
N GLU A 75 7.22 -15.84 8.30
CA GLU A 75 8.36 -15.94 7.38
C GLU A 75 8.06 -16.93 6.25
N ALA A 76 7.64 -18.16 6.59
CA ALA A 76 7.24 -19.17 5.61
C ALA A 76 6.07 -18.71 4.71
N PHE A 77 5.18 -17.86 5.24
CA PHE A 77 4.10 -17.26 4.46
C PHE A 77 4.62 -16.23 3.45
N ARG A 78 5.61 -15.42 3.84
CA ARG A 78 6.30 -14.46 2.95
C ARG A 78 7.26 -15.13 1.96
N GLU A 79 7.74 -16.34 2.24
CA GLU A 79 8.55 -17.12 1.31
C GLU A 79 7.74 -17.60 0.10
N ASN A 80 6.41 -17.67 0.20
CA ASN A 80 5.57 -17.97 -0.96
C ASN A 80 5.78 -16.86 -2.02
N PRO A 81 6.24 -17.21 -3.24
CA PRO A 81 6.54 -16.21 -4.28
C PRO A 81 5.35 -15.31 -4.60
N LEU A 82 4.13 -15.85 -4.60
CA LEU A 82 2.92 -15.06 -4.88
C LEU A 82 2.62 -14.04 -3.78
N VAL A 83 2.84 -14.42 -2.51
CA VAL A 83 2.65 -13.54 -1.36
C VAL A 83 3.74 -12.48 -1.33
N SER A 84 4.99 -12.90 -1.51
CA SER A 84 6.16 -12.02 -1.54
C SER A 84 6.04 -10.98 -2.65
N ASP A 85 5.75 -11.41 -3.88
CA ASP A 85 5.56 -10.53 -5.03
C ASP A 85 4.44 -9.52 -4.79
N PHE A 86 3.30 -9.98 -4.25
CA PHE A 86 2.15 -9.13 -3.97
C PHE A 86 2.46 -8.10 -2.88
N LEU A 87 3.03 -8.52 -1.74
CA LEU A 87 3.37 -7.62 -0.64
C LEU A 87 4.47 -6.63 -1.04
N ALA A 88 5.45 -7.05 -1.85
CA ALA A 88 6.49 -6.17 -2.37
C ALA A 88 5.91 -5.10 -3.32
N ALA A 89 5.05 -5.51 -4.26
CA ALA A 89 4.37 -4.58 -5.17
C ALA A 89 3.46 -3.60 -4.42
N GLU A 90 2.72 -4.09 -3.42
CA GLU A 90 1.88 -3.25 -2.56
C GLU A 90 2.70 -2.24 -1.75
N LEU A 91 3.81 -2.68 -1.14
CA LEU A 91 4.70 -1.80 -0.38
C LEU A 91 5.32 -0.72 -1.28
N ALA A 92 5.76 -1.09 -2.49
CA ALA A 92 6.30 -0.15 -3.46
C ALA A 92 5.26 0.92 -3.85
N PHE A 93 4.03 0.50 -4.13
CA PHE A 93 2.93 1.42 -4.43
C PHE A 93 2.58 2.32 -3.24
N CYS A 94 2.47 1.78 -2.02
CA CYS A 94 2.23 2.56 -0.81
C CYS A 94 3.32 3.60 -0.55
N ARG A 95 4.60 3.23 -0.70
CA ARG A 95 5.73 4.17 -0.54
C ARG A 95 5.69 5.30 -1.55
N MET A 96 5.37 4.99 -2.81
CA MET A 96 5.20 6.01 -3.85
C MET A 96 4.07 6.99 -3.48
N MET A 97 2.90 6.48 -3.09
CA MET A 97 1.76 7.31 -2.68
C MET A 97 2.08 8.18 -1.45
N GLN A 98 2.78 7.63 -0.45
CA GLN A 98 3.21 8.38 0.73
C GLN A 98 4.22 9.47 0.35
N GLY A 99 5.20 9.16 -0.51
CA GLY A 99 6.19 10.14 -0.97
C GLY A 99 5.54 11.29 -1.74
N ILE A 100 4.56 10.99 -2.58
CA ILE A 100 3.76 11.99 -3.28
C ILE A 100 2.99 12.88 -2.29
N GLY A 101 2.30 12.28 -1.32
CA GLY A 101 1.55 13.03 -0.30
C GLY A 101 2.44 13.95 0.52
N LEU A 102 3.58 13.41 1.00
CA LEU A 102 4.59 14.18 1.73
C LEU A 102 5.15 15.32 0.89
N TYR A 103 5.46 15.08 -0.38
CA TYR A 103 5.92 16.12 -1.29
C TYR A 103 4.89 17.24 -1.42
N VAL A 104 3.63 16.91 -1.69
CA VAL A 104 2.56 17.92 -1.80
C VAL A 104 2.43 18.72 -0.50
N THR A 105 2.46 18.06 0.66
CA THR A 105 2.39 18.75 1.97
C THR A 105 3.62 19.63 2.23
N ASP A 106 4.82 19.17 1.89
CA ASP A 106 6.08 19.91 2.03
C ASP A 106 6.08 21.17 1.16
N GLN A 107 5.58 21.08 -0.07
CA GLN A 107 5.47 22.22 -0.98
C GLN A 107 4.42 23.26 -0.56
N MET A 108 3.50 22.93 0.36
CA MET A 108 2.52 23.91 0.86
C MET A 108 3.13 24.94 1.83
N HIS A 109 4.41 24.77 2.24
CA HIS A 109 5.17 25.70 3.08
C HIS A 109 4.32 26.34 4.19
N PHE A 110 3.86 25.53 5.14
CA PHE A 110 3.10 26.02 6.29
C PHE A 110 4.04 26.82 7.24
N GLU A 111 4.12 28.13 7.04
CA GLU A 111 4.61 29.12 8.02
C GLU A 111 3.46 29.74 8.82
#